data_AF-A0A7W1IDX8-F1
#
_entry.id   AF-A0A7W1IDX8-F1
#
_cell.length_a   1.000
_cell.length_b   1.000
_cell.length_c   1.000
_cell.angle_alpha   90.00
_cell.angle_beta   90.00
_cell.angle_gamma   90.00
#
_symmetry.space_group_name_H-M   'P 1'
#
loop_
_entity.id
_entity.type
_entity.pdbx_description
1 polymer ?
#
loop_
_entity_poly.entity_id
_entity_poly.type
_entity_poly.pdbx_seq_one_letter_code
_entity_poly.pdbx_strand_id
1 'polypeptide(L)' 'LDGRDSSTWGNVLWVCGKFDRPFYRRPIYSTVRYTSLKATYGKFDAAAYIARHAPL' A
#
# COMPACT_ATOMS: atom_id res chain seq x y z
N LEU A 1 4.65 -17.51 -5.32
CA LEU A 1 5.91 -17.98 -5.95
C LEU A 1 7.13 -17.39 -5.24
N ASP A 2 6.96 -16.18 -4.70
CA ASP A 2 7.97 -15.20 -4.29
C ASP A 2 7.90 -14.82 -2.80
N GLY A 3 6.98 -15.40 -2.04
CA GLY A 3 6.88 -15.16 -0.59
C GLY A 3 7.77 -16.08 0.25
N ARG A 4 7.78 -15.81 1.57
CA ARG A 4 8.59 -16.49 2.61
C ARG A 4 10.09 -16.20 2.53
N ASP A 5 10.43 -15.01 2.04
CA ASP A 5 11.79 -14.50 1.98
C ASP A 5 11.93 -13.20 2.81
N SER A 6 13.19 -12.76 2.98
CA SER A 6 13.52 -11.56 3.75
C SER A 6 12.89 -10.29 3.21
N SER A 7 12.75 -10.16 1.89
CA SER A 7 12.15 -8.98 1.25
C SER A 7 10.65 -8.93 1.54
N THR A 8 9.95 -10.07 1.52
CA THR A 8 8.53 -10.13 1.92
C THR A 8 8.35 -9.62 3.36
N TRP A 9 9.14 -10.13 4.31
CA TRP A 9 9.05 -9.69 5.71
C TRP A 9 9.39 -8.21 5.88
N GLY A 10 10.46 -7.74 5.24
CA GLY A 10 10.85 -6.34 5.26
C GLY A 10 9.78 -5.41 4.69
N ASN A 11 9.18 -5.77 3.55
CA ASN A 11 8.16 -4.98 2.88
C ASN A 11 6.84 -4.94 3.67
N VAL A 12 6.39 -6.06 4.25
CA VAL A 12 5.20 -6.07 5.10
C VAL A 12 5.40 -5.19 6.34
N LEU A 13 6.57 -5.28 6.98
CA LEU A 13 6.90 -4.41 8.11
C LEU A 13 7.00 -2.95 7.70
N TRP A 14 7.46 -2.66 6.47
CA TRP A 14 7.51 -1.31 5.92
C TRP A 14 6.13 -0.70 5.71
N VAL A 15 5.15 -1.48 5.23
CA VAL A 15 3.74 -1.04 5.17
C VAL A 15 3.24 -0.65 6.57
N CYS A 16 3.73 -1.31 7.62
CA CYS A 16 3.43 -0.99 9.01
C CYS A 16 4.36 0.10 9.63
N GLY A 17 5.23 0.73 8.83
CA GLY A 17 6.05 1.87 9.23
C GLY A 17 7.52 1.57 9.57
N LYS A 18 7.98 0.31 9.49
CA LYS A 18 9.41 0.00 9.67
C LYS A 18 10.21 0.55 8.49
N PHE A 19 11.39 1.12 8.73
CA PHE A 19 12.26 1.67 7.67
C PHE A 19 11.64 2.82 6.86
N ASP A 20 10.58 3.45 7.38
CA ASP A 20 10.00 4.67 6.83
C ASP A 20 10.08 5.80 7.87
N ARG A 21 9.88 7.04 7.41
CA ARG A 21 9.79 8.23 8.28
C ARG A 21 8.35 8.44 8.77
N PRO A 22 8.12 9.22 9.85
CA PRO A 22 6.77 9.60 10.25
C PRO A 22 6.09 10.54 9.24
N PHE A 23 4.77 10.39 9.10
CA PHE A 23 3.88 11.23 8.28
C PHE A 23 2.86 11.99 9.16
N TYR A 24 2.03 12.82 8.53
CA TYR A 24 0.94 13.54 9.21
C TYR A 24 0.01 12.59 9.97
N ARG A 25 -0.34 12.99 11.21
CA ARG A 25 -1.18 12.17 12.08
C ARG A 25 -2.58 12.01 11.50
N ARG A 26 -3.06 10.76 11.45
CA ARG A 26 -4.42 10.39 11.04
C ARG A 26 -5.07 9.44 12.06
N PRO A 27 -6.41 9.43 12.21
CA PRO A 27 -7.10 8.41 12.98
C PRO A 27 -6.72 7.01 12.50
N ILE A 28 -6.57 6.06 13.43
CA ILE A 28 -6.15 4.66 13.22
C ILE A 28 -4.69 4.52 12.79
N TYR A 29 -4.25 5.23 11.76
CA TYR A 29 -2.90 5.12 11.19
C TYR A 29 -1.82 5.81 12.03
N SER A 30 -2.19 6.70 12.97
CA SER A 30 -1.24 7.55 13.68
C SER A 30 -0.33 8.26 12.66
N THR A 31 0.98 8.06 12.70
CA THR A 31 1.97 8.65 11.80
C THR A 31 2.47 7.70 10.70
N VAL A 32 1.88 6.51 10.55
CA VAL A 32 2.22 5.58 9.45
C VAL A 32 1.79 6.20 8.11
N ARG A 33 2.57 5.97 7.05
CA ARG A 33 2.26 6.44 5.71
C ARG A 33 0.86 5.99 5.27
N TYR A 34 0.02 6.94 4.85
CA TYR A 34 -1.32 6.67 4.35
C TYR A 34 -1.40 6.84 2.83
N THR A 35 -1.97 5.86 2.14
CA THR A 35 -2.22 5.90 0.69
C THR A 35 -3.72 6.01 0.45
N SER A 36 -4.20 7.18 0.03
CA SER A 36 -5.63 7.39 -0.22
C SER A 36 -6.08 6.73 -1.52
N LEU A 37 -7.28 6.15 -1.52
CA LEU A 37 -7.90 5.58 -2.72
C LEU A 37 -8.02 6.62 -3.85
N LYS A 38 -8.54 7.81 -3.55
CA LYS A 38 -8.69 8.92 -4.52
C LYS A 38 -7.38 9.27 -5.23
N ALA A 39 -6.28 9.45 -4.50
CA ALA A 39 -4.99 9.75 -5.12
C ALA A 39 -4.46 8.57 -5.95
N THR A 40 -4.73 7.33 -5.55
CA THR A 40 -4.32 6.13 -6.29
C THR A 40 -4.99 6.06 -7.68
N TYR A 41 -6.28 6.40 -7.78
CA TYR A 41 -6.99 6.48 -9.07
C TYR A 41 -6.40 7.52 -10.03
N GLY A 42 -5.67 8.52 -9.52
CA GLY A 42 -4.99 9.52 -10.35
C GLY A 42 -3.59 9.11 -10.84
N LYS A 43 -3.08 7.93 -10.43
CA LYS A 43 -1.70 7.51 -10.76
C LYS A 43 -1.61 6.57 -11.96
N PHE A 44 -2.69 5.86 -12.29
CA PHE A 44 -2.74 4.91 -13.39
C PHE A 44 -4.20 4.62 -13.77
N ASP A 45 -4.42 3.93 -14.90
CA ASP A 45 -5.76 3.48 -15.31
C ASP A 45 -6.26 2.33 -14.42
N ALA A 46 -6.80 2.70 -13.26
CA ALA A 46 -7.36 1.77 -12.30
C ALA A 46 -8.64 1.09 -12.82
N ALA A 47 -9.42 1.75 -13.69
CA ALA A 47 -10.65 1.19 -14.23
C ALA A 47 -10.34 0.01 -15.16
N ALA A 48 -9.39 0.16 -16.08
CA ALA A 48 -8.93 -0.93 -16.93
C ALA A 48 -8.30 -2.07 -16.13
N TYR A 49 -7.53 -1.75 -15.08
CA TYR A 49 -6.95 -2.77 -14.19
C TYR A 49 -8.02 -3.61 -13.48
N ILE A 50 -9.04 -2.95 -12.92
CA ILE A 50 -10.15 -3.61 -12.24
C ILE A 50 -10.94 -4.46 -13.23
N ALA A 51 -11.30 -3.94 -14.40
CA ALA A 51 -12.03 -4.68 -15.43
C ALA A 51 -11.29 -5.95 -15.89
N ARG A 52 -9.95 -5.94 -15.87
CA ARG A 52 -9.12 -7.08 -16.24
C ARG A 52 -8.99 -8.15 -15.15
N HIS A 53 -9.03 -7.77 -13.87
CA HIS A 53 -8.58 -8.62 -12.76
C HIS A 53 -9.61 -8.82 -11.64
N ALA A 54 -10.71 -8.08 -11.62
CA ALA A 54 -11.75 -8.30 -10.61
C ALA A 54 -12.35 -9.70 -10.78
N PRO A 55 -12.46 -10.50 -9.70
CA PRO A 55 -13.21 -11.75 -9.76
C PRO A 55 -14.68 -11.47 -10.05
N LEU A 56 -15.33 -12.41 -10.78
CA LEU A 56 -16.77 -12.39 -11.04
C LEU A 56 -17.58 -12.47 -9.74
#